data_AF-A0A7Y4NQI4-F1
#
_entry.id   AF-A0A7Y4NQI4-F1
#
_cell.length_a   1.000
_cell.length_b   1.000
_cell.length_c   1.000
_cell.angle_alpha   90.00
_cell.angle_beta   90.00
_cell.angle_gamma   90.00
#
_symmetry.space_group_name_H-M   'P 1'
#
loop_
_entity.id
_entity.type
_entity.pdbx_description
1 polymer ?
#
loop_
_entity_poly.entity_id
_entity_poly.type
_entity_poly.pdbx_seq_one_letter_code
_entity_poly.pdbx_strand_id
1 'polypeptide(L)'
;MGLGLAALLFVSGCSRAPAPPSPEFEQASRRWTALYAQKLDEAYLDPSIGEIEAQLQRVPADSVDSAASQSLLQRIQQGRSRMQAAQDETRRAVASARTVPTLDPSQTNIPRPPEPERAEPVDAGLGDAGVIGGPQMGTPASELVAGFQGCFTRSVPVTVEGRGMRDTWQLSDRASCQLEYPSHRDTSLVIEDGRVLALLPKSAMRTVRRYEDGGAVPPDDAGR
;
A
#
# COMPACT_ATOMS: atom_id res chain seq x y z
N MET A 1 -28.91 47.50 -63.62
CA MET A 1 -30.01 46.94 -62.81
C MET A 1 -29.82 45.44 -62.77
N GLY A 2 -29.65 44.86 -61.59
CA GLY A 2 -29.37 43.44 -61.40
C GLY A 2 -29.29 43.16 -59.90
N LEU A 3 -30.44 43.19 -59.24
CA LEU A 3 -30.62 42.86 -57.83
C LEU A 3 -31.06 41.40 -57.71
N GLY A 4 -30.51 40.69 -56.72
CA GLY A 4 -31.02 39.41 -56.22
C GLY A 4 -30.08 38.24 -56.50
N LEU A 5 -29.86 37.28 -55.59
CA LEU A 5 -30.49 36.99 -54.30
C LEU A 5 -29.44 36.10 -53.57
N ALA A 6 -28.82 36.61 -52.50
CA ALA A 6 -27.94 35.78 -51.66
C ALA A 6 -28.79 35.14 -50.57
N ALA A 7 -29.10 33.85 -50.72
CA ALA A 7 -29.76 33.04 -49.71
C ALA A 7 -28.82 32.81 -48.52
N LEU A 8 -29.01 33.56 -47.43
CA LEU A 8 -28.39 33.30 -46.14
C LEU A 8 -29.17 32.17 -45.45
N LEU A 9 -28.64 30.95 -45.54
CA LEU A 9 -29.05 29.80 -44.75
C LEU A 9 -28.76 30.07 -43.27
N PHE A 10 -29.78 30.51 -42.53
CA PHE A 10 -29.77 30.49 -41.07
C PHE A 10 -29.77 29.03 -40.60
N VAL A 11 -28.57 28.50 -40.30
CA VAL A 11 -28.43 27.30 -39.48
C VAL A 11 -28.95 27.65 -38.09
N SER A 12 -30.22 27.35 -37.86
CA SER A 12 -30.86 27.39 -36.54
C SER A 12 -30.30 26.22 -35.73
N GLY A 13 -29.13 26.44 -35.13
CA GLY A 13 -28.62 25.57 -34.08
C GLY A 13 -29.64 25.55 -32.95
N CYS A 14 -30.31 24.42 -32.76
CA CYS A 14 -31.17 24.18 -31.61
C CYS A 14 -30.29 24.22 -30.36
N SER A 15 -30.22 25.38 -29.70
CA SER A 15 -29.74 25.49 -28.32
C SER A 15 -30.77 24.80 -27.42
N ARG A 16 -30.69 23.47 -27.36
CA ARG A 16 -31.44 22.67 -26.38
C ARG A 16 -31.01 23.19 -25.01
N ALA A 17 -31.97 23.78 -24.28
CA ALA A 17 -31.73 24.23 -22.91
C ALA A 17 -31.08 23.08 -22.13
N PRO A 18 -30.05 23.36 -21.31
CA PRO A 18 -29.39 22.32 -20.53
C PRO A 18 -30.46 21.56 -19.74
N ALA A 19 -30.49 20.24 -19.90
CA ALA A 19 -31.43 19.39 -19.21
C ALA A 19 -31.25 19.54 -17.69
N PRO A 20 -32.31 19.33 -16.89
CA PRO A 20 -32.19 19.44 -15.44
C PRO A 20 -31.13 18.47 -14.87
N PRO A 21 -30.55 18.82 -13.70
CA PRO A 21 -29.66 17.91 -12.98
C PRO A 21 -30.36 16.61 -12.62
N SER A 22 -29.60 15.52 -12.54
CA SER A 22 -30.14 14.18 -12.27
C SER A 22 -30.20 13.92 -10.76
N PRO A 23 -31.39 13.62 -10.20
CA PRO A 23 -31.50 13.23 -8.79
C PRO A 23 -30.78 11.90 -8.50
N GLU A 24 -30.64 11.02 -9.50
CA GLU A 24 -29.88 9.78 -9.39
C GLU A 24 -28.39 10.07 -9.18
N PHE A 25 -27.81 10.99 -9.95
CA PHE A 25 -26.42 11.38 -9.79
C PHE A 25 -26.14 12.01 -8.41
N GLU A 26 -27.01 12.92 -7.95
CA GLU A 26 -26.85 13.57 -6.65
C GLU A 26 -26.95 12.56 -5.49
N GLN A 27 -27.83 11.57 -5.59
CA GLN A 27 -27.93 10.50 -4.60
C GLN A 27 -26.71 9.57 -4.63
N ALA A 28 -26.30 9.13 -5.83
CA ALA A 28 -25.17 8.24 -5.99
C ALA A 28 -23.85 8.88 -5.54
N SER A 29 -23.61 10.14 -5.89
CA SER A 29 -22.40 10.89 -5.50
C SER A 29 -22.33 11.11 -3.99
N ARG A 30 -23.46 11.42 -3.32
CA ARG A 30 -23.53 11.52 -1.86
C ARG A 30 -23.24 10.19 -1.18
N ARG A 31 -23.88 9.11 -1.64
CA ARG A 31 -23.65 7.75 -1.11
C ARG A 31 -22.21 7.32 -1.29
N TRP A 32 -21.63 7.54 -2.47
CA TRP A 32 -20.23 7.25 -2.75
C TRP A 32 -19.30 8.03 -1.83
N THR A 33 -19.49 9.35 -1.72
CA THR A 33 -18.66 10.20 -0.86
C THR A 33 -18.72 9.76 0.60
N ALA A 34 -19.92 9.45 1.10
CA ALA A 34 -20.11 8.99 2.47
C ALA A 34 -19.47 7.61 2.72
N LEU A 35 -19.62 6.67 1.78
CA LEU A 35 -19.03 5.34 1.85
C LEU A 35 -17.49 5.42 1.83
N TYR A 36 -16.95 6.21 0.90
CA TYR A 36 -15.52 6.38 0.74
C TYR A 36 -14.88 7.10 1.92
N ALA A 37 -15.56 8.10 2.50
CA ALA A 37 -15.06 8.79 3.70
C ALA A 37 -14.94 7.85 4.91
N GLN A 38 -15.80 6.82 5.00
CA GLN A 38 -15.79 5.87 6.11
C GLN A 38 -14.83 4.71 5.92
N LYS A 39 -14.70 4.20 4.68
CA LYS A 39 -14.00 2.94 4.39
C LYS A 39 -12.76 3.09 3.51
N LEU A 40 -12.52 4.28 2.96
CA LEU A 40 -11.43 4.55 2.03
C LEU A 40 -11.38 3.50 0.92
N ASP A 41 -10.24 2.84 0.72
CA ASP A 41 -10.06 1.86 -0.36
C ASP A 41 -10.91 0.59 -0.18
N GLU A 42 -11.32 0.24 1.04
CA GLU A 42 -12.23 -0.89 1.28
C GLU A 42 -13.62 -0.63 0.69
N ALA A 43 -14.00 0.64 0.50
CA ALA A 43 -15.26 1.02 -0.13
C ALA A 43 -15.45 0.38 -1.51
N TYR A 44 -14.36 0.19 -2.27
CA TYR A 44 -14.41 -0.38 -3.63
C TYR A 44 -14.90 -1.84 -3.67
N LEU A 45 -14.73 -2.57 -2.56
CA LEU A 45 -15.15 -3.95 -2.40
C LEU A 45 -16.47 -4.09 -1.60
N ASP A 46 -17.03 -2.98 -1.13
CA ASP A 46 -18.27 -2.98 -0.36
C ASP A 46 -19.47 -3.40 -1.22
N PRO A 47 -20.38 -4.27 -0.73
CA PRO A 47 -21.53 -4.72 -1.51
C PRO A 47 -22.48 -3.59 -1.94
N SER A 48 -22.57 -2.50 -1.17
CA SER A 48 -23.44 -1.36 -1.49
C SER A 48 -23.00 -0.59 -2.73
N ILE A 49 -21.77 -0.80 -3.20
CA ILE A 49 -21.24 -0.14 -4.39
C ILE A 49 -22.04 -0.50 -5.66
N GLY A 50 -22.61 -1.71 -5.72
CA GLY A 50 -23.39 -2.14 -6.88
C GLY A 50 -24.65 -1.30 -7.06
N GLU A 51 -25.28 -0.87 -5.96
CA GLU A 51 -26.42 0.04 -6.01
C GLU A 51 -26.02 1.43 -6.50
N ILE A 52 -24.86 1.93 -6.07
CA ILE A 52 -24.31 3.22 -6.51
C ILE A 52 -24.02 3.19 -8.01
N GLU A 53 -23.39 2.12 -8.51
CA GLU A 53 -23.15 1.96 -9.95
C GLU A 53 -24.44 1.91 -10.76
N ALA A 54 -25.44 1.16 -10.29
CA ALA A 54 -26.73 1.07 -10.94
C ALA A 54 -27.44 2.44 -10.98
N GLN A 55 -27.29 3.26 -9.93
CA GLN A 55 -27.81 4.63 -9.93
C GLN A 55 -27.06 5.53 -10.93
N LEU A 56 -25.73 5.44 -11.00
CA LEU A 56 -24.92 6.20 -11.97
C LEU A 56 -25.24 5.83 -13.42
N GLN A 57 -25.52 4.55 -13.69
CA GLN A 57 -25.93 4.07 -15.02
C GLN A 57 -27.32 4.56 -15.46
N ARG A 58 -28.19 4.93 -14.53
CA ARG A 58 -29.54 5.45 -14.84
C ARG A 58 -29.56 6.94 -15.17
N VAL A 59 -28.44 7.65 -14.98
CA VAL A 59 -28.34 9.07 -15.29
C VAL A 59 -28.59 9.27 -16.80
N PRO A 60 -29.58 10.10 -17.19
CA PRO A 60 -29.88 10.33 -18.60
C PRO A 60 -28.69 10.92 -19.35
N ALA A 61 -28.46 10.43 -20.58
CA ALA A 61 -27.34 10.87 -21.41
C ALA A 61 -27.39 12.36 -21.76
N ASP A 62 -28.59 12.95 -21.78
CA ASP A 62 -28.84 14.36 -22.04
C ASP A 62 -28.78 15.24 -20.78
N SER A 63 -28.62 14.66 -19.58
CA SER A 63 -28.44 15.40 -18.32
C SER A 63 -27.10 16.15 -18.30
N VAL A 64 -27.08 17.31 -17.64
CA VAL A 64 -25.84 18.06 -17.35
C VAL A 64 -24.84 17.24 -16.52
N ASP A 65 -25.32 16.27 -15.75
CA ASP A 65 -24.49 15.41 -14.89
C ASP A 65 -23.97 14.15 -15.59
N SER A 66 -24.35 13.92 -16.86
CA SER A 66 -24.01 12.71 -17.62
C SER A 66 -22.49 12.44 -17.63
N ALA A 67 -21.68 13.45 -17.95
CA ALA A 67 -20.23 13.32 -17.98
C ALA A 67 -19.62 13.02 -16.60
N ALA A 68 -20.12 13.70 -15.56
CA ALA A 68 -19.67 13.50 -14.18
C ALA A 68 -20.04 12.10 -13.67
N SER A 69 -21.25 11.63 -14.01
CA SER A 69 -21.73 10.28 -13.69
C SER A 69 -20.84 9.20 -14.33
N GLN A 70 -20.56 9.32 -15.64
CA GLN A 70 -19.71 8.38 -16.35
C GLN A 70 -18.28 8.35 -15.78
N SER A 71 -17.72 9.52 -15.47
CA SER A 71 -16.40 9.62 -14.84
C SER A 71 -16.37 8.93 -13.48
N LEU A 72 -17.38 9.16 -12.63
CA LEU A 72 -17.46 8.52 -11.32
C LEU A 72 -17.64 7.00 -11.44
N LEU A 73 -18.53 6.55 -12.33
CA LEU A 73 -18.75 5.14 -12.62
C LEU A 73 -17.45 4.45 -13.05
N GLN A 74 -16.72 5.05 -13.98
CA GLN A 74 -15.45 4.51 -14.47
C GLN A 74 -14.41 4.41 -13.35
N ARG A 75 -14.29 5.43 -12.50
CA ARG A 75 -13.37 5.41 -11.34
C ARG A 75 -13.72 4.29 -10.36
N ILE A 76 -15.01 4.13 -10.06
CA ILE A 76 -15.50 3.07 -9.17
C ILE A 76 -15.17 1.68 -9.73
N GLN A 77 -15.44 1.45 -11.02
CA GLN A 77 -15.16 0.17 -11.69
C GLN A 77 -13.67 -0.16 -11.73
N GLN A 78 -12.83 0.83 -12.06
CA GLN A 78 -11.38 0.67 -12.05
C GLN A 78 -10.85 0.39 -10.64
N GLY A 79 -11.33 1.12 -9.64
CA GLY A 79 -10.97 0.88 -8.24
C GLY A 79 -11.33 -0.54 -7.80
N ARG A 80 -12.55 -1.01 -8.09
CA ARG A 80 -12.96 -2.38 -7.78
C ARG A 80 -12.07 -3.42 -8.45
N SER A 81 -11.83 -3.28 -9.75
CA SER A 81 -10.99 -4.23 -10.50
C SER A 81 -9.58 -4.32 -9.90
N ARG A 82 -8.98 -3.18 -9.54
CA ARG A 82 -7.67 -3.15 -8.86
C ARG A 82 -7.70 -3.85 -7.51
N MET A 83 -8.71 -3.56 -6.67
CA MET A 83 -8.82 -4.16 -5.34
C MET A 83 -9.12 -5.67 -5.38
N GLN A 84 -9.91 -6.13 -6.36
CA GLN A 84 -10.15 -7.55 -6.60
C GLN A 84 -8.87 -8.25 -7.05
N ALA A 85 -8.12 -7.66 -7.99
CA ALA A 85 -6.84 -8.21 -8.43
C ALA A 85 -5.85 -8.36 -7.27
N ALA A 86 -5.76 -7.36 -6.38
CA ALA A 86 -4.91 -7.42 -5.19
C ALA A 86 -5.34 -8.52 -4.20
N GLN A 87 -6.65 -8.71 -4.00
CA GLN A 87 -7.21 -9.80 -3.19
C GLN A 87 -6.88 -11.17 -3.81
N ASP A 88 -7.03 -11.33 -5.11
CA ASP A 88 -6.75 -12.59 -5.80
C ASP A 88 -5.25 -12.92 -5.81
N GLU A 89 -4.39 -11.92 -6.01
CA GLU A 89 -2.94 -12.08 -5.90
C GLU A 89 -2.54 -12.54 -4.50
N THR A 90 -3.10 -11.90 -3.46
CA THR A 90 -2.88 -12.29 -2.06
C THR A 90 -3.33 -13.73 -1.81
N ARG A 91 -4.53 -14.11 -2.30
CA ARG A 91 -5.04 -15.49 -2.19
C ARG A 91 -4.14 -16.49 -2.90
N ARG A 92 -3.63 -16.16 -4.09
CA ARG A 92 -2.70 -17.02 -4.84
C ARG A 92 -1.38 -17.19 -4.12
N ALA A 93 -0.82 -16.12 -3.55
CA ALA A 93 0.42 -16.17 -2.76
C ALA A 93 0.26 -17.05 -1.49
N VAL A 94 -0.89 -16.96 -0.82
CA VAL A 94 -1.17 -17.84 0.33
C VAL A 94 -1.38 -19.30 -0.10
N ALA A 95 -2.07 -19.54 -1.22
CA ALA A 95 -2.28 -20.89 -1.73
C ALA A 95 -0.97 -21.55 -2.19
N SER A 96 -0.10 -20.82 -2.89
CA SER A 96 1.19 -21.34 -3.35
C SER A 96 2.11 -21.69 -2.18
N ALA A 97 2.10 -20.89 -1.10
CA ALA A 97 2.84 -21.18 0.13
C ALA A 97 2.37 -22.47 0.83
N ARG A 98 1.09 -22.84 0.72
CA ARG A 98 0.54 -24.10 1.26
C ARG A 98 0.89 -25.33 0.43
N THR A 99 1.18 -25.16 -0.86
CA THR A 99 1.54 -26.26 -1.78
C THR A 99 3.04 -26.56 -1.84
N VAL A 100 3.89 -25.76 -1.20
CA VAL A 100 5.29 -26.13 -1.01
C VAL A 100 5.29 -27.38 -0.11
N PRO A 101 5.83 -28.53 -0.58
CA PRO A 101 5.97 -29.70 0.26
C PRO A 101 6.67 -29.26 1.55
N THR A 102 6.04 -29.53 2.70
CA THR A 102 6.73 -29.47 3.97
C THR A 102 7.78 -30.56 3.90
N LEU A 103 8.98 -30.22 3.39
CA LEU A 103 10.13 -31.09 3.44
C LEU A 103 10.28 -31.47 4.91
N ASP A 104 10.12 -32.76 5.19
CA ASP A 104 10.44 -33.32 6.49
C ASP A 104 11.89 -32.90 6.80
N PRO A 105 12.12 -32.04 7.81
CA PRO A 105 13.46 -31.59 8.14
C PRO A 105 14.39 -32.75 8.52
N SER A 106 13.82 -33.94 8.77
CA SER A 106 14.52 -35.20 9.05
C SER A 106 15.16 -35.85 7.82
N GLN A 107 14.77 -35.47 6.59
CA GLN A 107 15.27 -36.10 5.34
C GLN A 107 16.32 -35.27 4.59
N THR A 108 16.50 -34.01 4.98
CA THR A 108 17.66 -33.25 4.55
C THR A 108 18.88 -33.69 5.35
N ASN A 109 19.82 -34.38 4.69
CA ASN A 109 21.20 -34.52 5.13
C ASN A 109 21.93 -33.16 5.04
N ILE A 110 21.34 -32.13 5.64
CA ILE A 110 21.97 -30.86 5.92
C ILE A 110 22.84 -31.14 7.15
N PRO A 111 24.15 -30.89 7.09
CA PRO A 111 25.00 -30.98 8.28
C PRO A 111 24.34 -30.20 9.40
N ARG A 112 23.98 -30.89 10.49
CA ARG A 112 23.58 -30.24 11.74
C ARG A 112 24.68 -29.22 12.05
N PRO A 113 24.39 -27.90 12.10
CA PRO A 113 25.35 -26.94 12.63
C PRO A 113 25.81 -27.49 13.98
N PRO A 114 27.12 -27.54 14.26
CA PRO A 114 27.62 -28.13 15.49
C PRO A 114 26.80 -27.58 16.65
N GLU A 115 26.23 -28.49 17.42
CA GLU A 115 25.54 -28.16 18.67
C GLU A 115 26.47 -27.21 19.41
N PRO A 116 26.04 -25.99 19.77
CA PRO A 116 26.94 -25.04 20.41
C PRO A 116 27.49 -25.76 21.63
N GLU A 117 28.80 -26.03 21.60
CA GLU A 117 29.53 -26.47 22.76
C GLU A 117 29.07 -25.55 23.88
N ARG A 118 28.52 -26.18 24.91
CA ARG A 118 28.10 -25.51 26.11
C ARG A 118 29.38 -24.89 26.67
N ALA A 119 29.64 -23.65 26.26
CA ALA A 119 30.76 -22.88 26.76
C ALA A 119 30.60 -22.91 28.27
N GLU A 120 31.61 -23.45 28.93
CA GLU A 120 31.68 -23.39 30.38
C GLU A 120 31.45 -21.94 30.81
N PRO A 121 30.72 -21.71 31.91
CA PRO A 121 30.40 -20.36 32.34
C PRO A 121 31.71 -19.63 32.63
N VAL A 122 32.13 -18.81 31.68
CA VAL A 122 33.16 -17.79 31.87
C VAL A 122 32.58 -16.81 32.88
N ASP A 123 32.98 -16.97 34.13
CA ASP A 123 32.84 -15.95 35.17
C ASP A 123 33.63 -14.72 34.72
N ALA A 124 32.93 -13.78 34.10
CA ALA A 124 33.44 -12.49 33.70
C ALA A 124 32.38 -11.42 34.02
N GLY A 125 32.26 -11.12 35.31
CA GLY A 125 31.88 -9.80 35.80
C GLY A 125 30.39 -9.44 35.70
N LEU A 126 29.85 -8.98 36.82
CA LEU A 126 28.59 -8.24 36.92
C LEU A 126 28.62 -7.03 35.96
N GLY A 127 28.08 -7.22 34.76
CA GLY A 127 27.92 -6.21 33.73
C GLY A 127 26.54 -6.37 33.09
N ASP A 128 25.61 -5.56 33.57
CA ASP A 128 24.22 -5.31 33.17
C ASP A 128 23.97 -5.33 31.63
N ALA A 129 23.96 -6.51 31.00
CA ALA A 129 23.56 -6.66 29.59
C ALA A 129 22.06 -6.99 29.52
N GLY A 130 21.25 -5.94 29.68
CA GLY A 130 19.80 -6.03 29.61
C GLY A 130 19.32 -6.78 28.36
N VAL A 131 18.36 -7.68 28.57
CA VAL A 131 17.60 -8.33 27.49
C VAL A 131 17.16 -7.25 26.50
N ILE A 132 17.68 -7.27 25.27
CA ILE A 132 17.26 -6.33 24.23
C ILE A 132 15.81 -6.68 23.87
N GLY A 133 14.87 -6.02 24.52
CA GLY A 133 13.44 -6.20 24.30
C GLY A 133 13.07 -5.87 22.86
N GLY A 134 12.23 -6.71 22.24
CA GLY A 134 11.71 -6.50 20.90
C GLY A 134 12.34 -7.39 19.81
N PRO A 135 11.93 -7.18 18.56
CA PRO A 135 12.29 -8.04 17.44
C PRO A 135 13.78 -7.99 17.10
N GLN A 136 14.36 -9.17 16.89
CA GLN A 136 15.76 -9.39 16.50
C GLN A 136 15.87 -10.01 15.11
N MET A 137 17.09 -10.18 14.59
CA MET A 137 17.31 -10.95 13.36
C MET A 137 16.71 -12.36 13.49
N GLY A 138 16.06 -12.83 12.43
CA GLY A 138 15.35 -14.11 12.38
C GLY A 138 13.90 -14.05 12.90
N THR A 139 13.50 -12.97 13.56
CA THR A 139 12.12 -12.79 14.05
C THR A 139 11.13 -12.92 12.89
N PRO A 140 10.12 -13.79 12.98
CA PRO A 140 9.05 -13.87 11.98
C PRO A 140 8.39 -12.51 11.76
N ALA A 141 8.12 -12.16 10.50
CA ALA A 141 7.35 -10.96 10.18
C ALA A 141 5.91 -11.03 10.73
N SER A 142 5.34 -12.24 10.89
CA SER A 142 4.08 -12.45 11.62
C SER A 142 4.20 -12.08 13.10
N GLU A 143 5.39 -12.27 13.69
CA GLU A 143 5.87 -11.76 14.98
C GLU A 143 5.54 -10.26 15.14
N LEU A 144 5.98 -9.48 14.15
CA LEU A 144 5.84 -8.02 14.10
C LEU A 144 4.39 -7.54 14.06
N VAL A 145 3.51 -8.33 13.42
CA VAL A 145 2.08 -8.01 13.30
C VAL A 145 1.35 -8.19 14.63
N ALA A 146 1.62 -9.29 15.35
CA ALA A 146 0.77 -9.72 16.47
C ALA A 146 1.49 -9.85 17.82
N GLY A 147 2.78 -10.19 17.83
CA GLY A 147 3.52 -10.53 19.05
C GLY A 147 4.02 -9.33 19.86
N PHE A 148 4.27 -8.19 19.21
CA PHE A 148 4.83 -7.00 19.87
C PHE A 148 3.77 -5.92 20.14
N GLN A 149 2.56 -6.33 20.53
CA GLN A 149 1.44 -5.43 20.88
C GLN A 149 1.10 -4.40 19.77
N GLY A 150 1.38 -4.75 18.51
CA GLY A 150 1.21 -3.87 17.35
C GLY A 150 2.13 -2.64 17.34
N CYS A 151 3.22 -2.65 18.13
CA CYS A 151 4.15 -1.52 18.18
C CYS A 151 5.04 -1.38 16.96
N PHE A 152 5.09 -2.39 16.09
CA PHE A 152 5.80 -2.33 14.83
C PHE A 152 4.81 -2.17 13.69
N THR A 153 5.14 -1.29 12.74
CA THR A 153 4.32 -1.00 11.56
C THR A 153 5.16 -1.09 10.32
N ARG A 154 4.54 -1.48 9.19
CA ARG A 154 5.20 -1.45 7.87
C ARG A 154 5.63 -0.02 7.53
N SER A 155 6.80 0.12 6.93
CA SER A 155 7.35 1.40 6.45
C SER A 155 7.68 1.33 4.96
N VAL A 156 8.27 2.41 4.44
CA VAL A 156 8.60 2.50 3.02
C VAL A 156 9.64 1.44 2.63
N PRO A 157 9.40 0.63 1.58
CA PRO A 157 10.37 -0.34 1.11
C PRO A 157 11.70 0.32 0.76
N VAL A 158 12.80 -0.36 1.10
CA VAL A 158 14.15 0.16 0.83
C VAL A 158 14.85 -0.72 -0.19
N THR A 159 15.69 -0.10 -1.03
CA THR A 159 16.60 -0.87 -1.89
C THR A 159 17.84 -1.22 -1.09
N VAL A 160 18.08 -2.51 -0.89
CA VAL A 160 19.27 -3.06 -0.23
C VAL A 160 20.30 -3.45 -1.27
N GLU A 161 21.53 -3.00 -1.09
CA GLU A 161 22.64 -3.32 -1.99
C GLU A 161 22.82 -4.84 -2.14
N GLY A 162 22.91 -5.32 -3.38
CA GLY A 162 23.01 -6.75 -3.70
C GLY A 162 21.75 -7.59 -3.49
N ARG A 163 20.67 -7.03 -2.92
CA ARG A 163 19.40 -7.77 -2.67
C ARG A 163 18.17 -7.15 -3.33
N GLY A 164 18.25 -5.90 -3.77
CA GLY A 164 17.14 -5.20 -4.42
C GLY A 164 16.13 -4.65 -3.42
N MET A 165 14.88 -4.44 -3.85
CA MET A 165 13.84 -3.86 -3.00
C MET A 165 13.41 -4.84 -1.92
N ARG A 166 13.26 -4.35 -0.68
CA ARG A 166 12.85 -5.14 0.48
C ARG A 166 11.82 -4.40 1.31
N ASP A 167 10.88 -5.17 1.83
CA ASP A 167 9.91 -4.68 2.81
C ASP A 167 10.61 -4.29 4.11
N THR A 168 10.09 -3.27 4.76
CA THR A 168 10.62 -2.74 6.01
C THR A 168 9.52 -2.55 7.04
N TRP A 169 9.93 -2.67 8.28
CA TRP A 169 9.11 -2.36 9.44
C TRP A 169 9.87 -1.39 10.34
N GLN A 170 9.13 -0.59 11.10
CA GLN A 170 9.70 0.31 12.08
C GLN A 170 8.85 0.35 13.33
N LEU A 171 9.44 0.83 14.42
CA LEU A 171 8.69 1.14 15.62
C LEU A 171 7.71 2.28 15.35
N SER A 172 6.48 2.12 15.84
CA SER A 172 5.44 3.15 15.86
C SER A 172 5.88 4.35 16.70
N ASP A 173 5.44 5.52 16.30
CA ASP A 173 5.66 6.80 16.99
C ASP A 173 4.86 6.95 18.30
N ARG A 174 3.98 6.00 18.63
CA ARG A 174 3.22 5.97 19.88
C ARG A 174 4.17 5.94 21.09
N ALA A 175 3.94 6.85 22.04
CA ALA A 175 4.79 6.99 23.24
C ALA A 175 4.95 5.68 24.02
N SER A 176 3.88 4.87 24.16
CA SER A 176 3.95 3.56 24.80
C SER A 176 4.92 2.60 24.11
N CYS A 177 4.89 2.56 22.78
CA CYS A 177 5.78 1.71 21.98
C CYS A 177 7.23 2.19 22.02
N GLN A 178 7.45 3.50 22.02
CA GLN A 178 8.78 4.08 22.17
C GLN A 178 9.40 3.81 23.55
N LEU A 179 8.58 3.76 24.61
CA LEU A 179 9.03 3.43 25.96
C LEU A 179 9.32 1.93 26.11
N GLU A 180 8.49 1.07 25.50
CA GLU A 180 8.63 -0.39 25.57
C GLU A 180 9.84 -0.90 24.76
N TYR A 181 10.09 -0.33 23.58
CA TYR A 181 11.16 -0.78 22.67
C TYR A 181 12.14 0.36 22.32
N PRO A 182 12.86 0.91 23.30
CA PRO A 182 13.71 2.08 23.09
C PRO A 182 14.87 1.83 22.12
N SER A 183 15.37 0.59 22.03
CA SER A 183 16.44 0.18 21.12
C SER A 183 16.05 0.22 19.64
N HIS A 184 14.75 0.33 19.31
CA HIS A 184 14.25 0.23 17.93
C HIS A 184 13.75 1.56 17.36
N ARG A 185 13.85 2.67 18.10
CA ARG A 185 13.35 4.00 17.69
C ARG A 185 13.96 4.48 16.36
N ASP A 186 15.27 4.30 16.23
CA ASP A 186 16.06 4.74 15.08
C ASP A 186 16.48 3.59 14.17
N THR A 187 15.72 2.50 14.19
CA THR A 187 16.00 1.29 13.44
C THR A 187 14.87 0.98 12.47
N SER A 188 15.24 0.47 11.31
CA SER A 188 14.34 -0.14 10.35
C SER A 188 14.66 -1.62 10.25
N LEU A 189 13.64 -2.46 10.36
CA LEU A 189 13.75 -3.90 10.27
C LEU A 189 13.50 -4.31 8.83
N VAL A 190 14.53 -4.81 8.16
CA VAL A 190 14.43 -5.30 6.79
C VAL A 190 13.91 -6.73 6.80
N ILE A 191 12.92 -7.03 5.96
CA ILE A 191 12.31 -8.35 5.86
C ILE A 191 12.82 -9.09 4.62
N GLU A 192 13.20 -10.34 4.79
CA GLU A 192 13.49 -11.29 3.72
C GLU A 192 12.91 -12.65 4.10
N ASP A 193 12.28 -13.32 3.14
CA ASP A 193 11.65 -14.63 3.33
C ASP A 193 10.71 -14.70 4.55
N GLY A 194 9.98 -13.60 4.79
CA GLY A 194 9.02 -13.47 5.89
C GLY A 194 9.66 -13.37 7.28
N ARG A 195 10.95 -13.04 7.38
CA ARG A 195 11.67 -12.86 8.66
C ARG A 195 12.51 -11.59 8.64
N VAL A 196 12.85 -11.09 9.81
CA VAL A 196 13.79 -9.98 9.96
C VAL A 196 15.18 -10.44 9.50
N LEU A 197 15.63 -9.92 8.36
CA LEU A 197 16.97 -10.15 7.83
C LEU A 197 18.00 -9.34 8.61
N ALA A 198 17.70 -8.05 8.81
CA ALA A 198 18.63 -7.10 9.39
C ALA A 198 17.91 -5.98 10.13
N LEU A 199 18.56 -5.46 11.17
CA LEU A 199 18.18 -4.24 11.86
C LEU A 199 19.12 -3.14 11.34
N LEU A 200 18.60 -2.24 10.52
CA LEU A 200 19.37 -1.16 9.93
C LEU A 200 19.11 0.14 10.69
N PRO A 201 20.14 0.79 11.26
CA PRO A 201 19.96 2.12 11.81
C PRO A 201 19.60 3.08 10.67
N LYS A 202 18.61 3.95 10.89
CA LYS A 202 18.13 4.92 9.89
C LYS A 202 19.26 5.85 9.43
N SER A 203 20.26 6.11 10.27
CA SER A 203 21.46 6.88 9.93
C SER A 203 22.35 6.23 8.87
N ALA A 204 22.27 4.90 8.70
CA ALA A 204 22.98 4.18 7.64
C ALA A 204 22.21 4.16 6.30
N MET A 205 20.98 4.68 6.28
CA MET A 205 20.16 4.76 5.07
C MET A 205 20.40 6.05 4.31
N ARG A 206 20.37 5.97 2.99
CA ARG A 206 20.47 7.14 2.10
C ARG A 206 19.18 7.31 1.32
N THR A 207 18.59 8.50 1.40
CA THR A 207 17.47 8.88 0.54
C THR A 207 18.02 9.29 -0.81
N VAL A 208 17.75 8.51 -1.85
CA VAL A 208 18.11 8.85 -3.24
C VAL A 208 16.86 9.35 -3.94
N ARG A 209 16.87 10.61 -4.38
CA ARG A 209 15.84 11.12 -5.31
C ARG A 209 16.14 10.53 -6.68
N ARG A 210 15.14 9.96 -7.35
CA ARG A 210 15.25 9.52 -8.73
C ARG A 210 14.31 10.34 -9.60
N TYR A 211 14.75 10.63 -10.82
CA TYR A 211 13.91 11.13 -11.89
C TYR A 211 12.90 10.05 -12.31
N GLU A 212 11.81 10.44 -12.98
CA GLU A 212 10.78 9.50 -13.45
C GLU A 212 11.32 8.46 -14.45
N ASP A 213 12.44 8.76 -15.13
CA ASP A 213 13.16 7.86 -16.04
C ASP A 213 14.10 6.86 -15.33
N GLY A 214 14.16 6.90 -13.99
CA GLY A 214 14.98 6.01 -13.17
C GLY A 214 16.41 6.51 -12.90
N GLY A 215 16.82 7.66 -13.46
CA GLY A 215 18.11 8.28 -13.16
C GLY A 215 18.18 8.79 -11.72
N ALA A 216 19.35 8.67 -11.06
CA ALA A 216 19.55 9.27 -9.75
C ALA A 216 19.79 10.79 -9.88
N VAL A 217 19.06 11.59 -9.11
CA VAL A 217 19.34 13.03 -8.96
C VAL A 217 20.63 13.14 -8.15
N PRO A 218 21.69 13.80 -8.65
CA PRO A 218 22.88 14.04 -7.85
C PRO A 218 22.52 14.81 -6.57
N PRO A 219 23.16 14.51 -5.43
CA PRO A 219 22.96 15.31 -4.23
C PRO A 219 23.32 16.77 -4.55
N ASP A 220 22.47 17.71 -4.13
CA ASP A 220 22.79 19.14 -4.24
C ASP A 220 24.04 19.41 -3.39
N ASP A 221 25.21 19.54 -4.04
CA ASP A 221 26.37 20.23 -3.50
C ASP A 221 26.10 21.75 -3.52
N ALA A 222 25.01 22.17 -2.87
CA ALA A 222 24.78 23.56 -2.53
C ALA A 222 25.37 23.80 -1.13
N GLY A 223 26.68 24.01 -1.09
CA GLY A 223 27.39 24.35 0.12
C GLY A 223 26.90 25.66 0.75
N ARG A 224 26.62 25.64 2.04
CA ARG A 224 27.09 26.57 3.07
C ARG A 224 26.53 26.19 4.44
#